data_AF-A0A7L6CGU2-F1
#
_entry.id   AF-A0A7L6CGU2-F1
#
_cell.length_a   1.000
_cell.length_b   1.000
_cell.length_c   1.000
_cell.angle_alpha   90.00
_cell.angle_beta   90.00
_cell.angle_gamma   90.00
#
_symmetry.space_group_name_H-M   'P 1'
#
loop_
_entity.id
_entity.type
_entity.pdbx_description
1 polymer ?
#
loop_
_entity_poly.entity_id
_entity_poly.type
_entity_poly.pdbx_seq_one_letter_code
_entity_poly.pdbx_strand_id
1 'polypeptide(L)'
;MTHIFYEFSSLKPGVPTVETLMEVINSSELTRFVIGAEVVDFVKKALIVNTTISSFKNCRFAFDNGAHFIEFDSKGKSRRFSDVPDWFVSPAEFARSQWLINHKLADVHATEFVDVLMSFPLKERRAHCNLLFGLDLHKTGVVPTVPATTSNLGNKKGKTTKPKIVDLGSFELFRQFFERMKEAVFADQFPTLQVLTGINNLAKAPQALKQGIRTWFKAIAGDLPPNNKRVEAGNALLFCAPIREQIRQIEALGLEKYYQGLSRAIAEADESFITDFSYTPPER
;
A
#
# COMPACT_ATOMS: atom_id res chain seq x y z
N MET A 1 -27.52 -1.93 23.92
CA MET A 1 -26.45 -1.55 22.96
C MET A 1 -25.33 -2.57 23.09
N THR A 2 -24.62 -2.89 22.01
CA THR A 2 -23.54 -3.88 22.03
C THR A 2 -22.21 -3.15 22.03
N HIS A 3 -21.36 -3.44 23.02
CA HIS A 3 -20.01 -2.87 23.14
C HIS A 3 -18.97 -3.93 22.79
N ILE A 4 -17.95 -3.55 22.03
CA ILE A 4 -16.86 -4.41 21.60
C ILE A 4 -15.55 -3.86 22.12
N PHE A 5 -14.78 -4.70 22.79
CA PHE A 5 -13.53 -4.38 23.44
C PHE A 5 -12.38 -5.18 22.82
N TYR A 6 -11.30 -4.50 22.47
CA TYR A 6 -10.16 -5.09 21.77
C TYR A 6 -8.87 -4.92 22.56
N GLU A 7 -8.14 -6.01 22.78
CA GLU A 7 -6.75 -5.97 23.20
C GLU A 7 -5.86 -5.82 21.97
N PHE A 8 -5.49 -4.58 21.67
CA PHE A 8 -4.56 -4.26 20.58
C PHE A 8 -3.26 -3.71 21.14
N SER A 9 -2.20 -4.51 21.13
CA SER A 9 -0.91 -4.16 21.72
C SER A 9 -0.21 -3.00 21.01
N SER A 10 -0.56 -2.74 19.74
CA SER A 10 -0.01 -1.64 18.93
C SER A 10 -0.75 -0.31 19.12
N LEU A 11 -1.88 -0.29 19.82
CA LEU A 11 -2.74 0.89 19.96
C LEU A 11 -2.84 1.35 21.41
N LYS A 12 -2.96 2.66 21.60
CA LYS A 12 -3.17 3.23 22.94
C LYS A 12 -4.57 2.87 23.44
N PRO A 13 -4.71 2.33 24.66
CA PRO A 13 -6.01 2.02 25.23
C PRO A 13 -6.88 3.27 25.43
N GLY A 14 -8.13 3.19 24.98
CA GLY A 14 -9.18 4.15 25.33
C GLY A 14 -9.88 3.79 26.65
N VAL A 15 -9.78 2.52 27.06
CA VAL A 15 -10.34 1.99 28.31
C VAL A 15 -9.21 1.32 29.11
N PRO A 16 -8.37 2.10 29.80
CA PRO A 16 -7.16 1.57 30.44
C PRO A 16 -7.45 0.78 31.73
N THR A 17 -8.50 1.14 32.47
CA THR A 17 -8.82 0.60 33.80
C THR A 17 -10.21 -0.04 33.85
N VAL A 18 -10.45 -0.87 34.87
CA VAL A 18 -11.76 -1.51 35.11
C VAL A 18 -12.85 -0.48 35.41
N GLU A 19 -12.50 0.62 36.05
CA GLU A 19 -13.42 1.73 36.34
C GLU A 19 -13.95 2.34 35.03
N THR A 20 -13.05 2.68 34.09
CA THR A 20 -13.43 3.20 32.77
C THR A 20 -14.23 2.19 31.97
N LEU A 21 -13.95 0.89 32.11
CA LEU A 21 -14.74 -0.16 31.45
C LEU A 21 -16.20 -0.12 31.91
N MET A 22 -16.43 -0.04 33.21
CA MET A 22 -17.77 -0.02 33.78
C MET A 22 -18.52 1.27 33.43
N GLU A 23 -17.82 2.40 33.39
CA GLU A 23 -18.38 3.67 32.93
C GLU A 23 -18.84 3.57 31.47
N VAL A 24 -17.97 3.04 30.59
CA VAL A 24 -18.24 2.91 29.16
C VAL A 24 -19.43 2.00 28.87
N ILE A 25 -19.52 0.85 29.55
CA ILE A 25 -20.64 -0.09 29.38
C ILE A 25 -21.97 0.57 29.74
N ASN A 26 -21.98 1.40 30.78
CA ASN A 26 -23.21 1.99 31.30
C ASN A 26 -23.66 3.26 30.57
N SER A 27 -22.73 4.03 30.00
CA SER A 27 -23.01 5.41 29.58
C SER A 27 -22.54 5.78 28.17
N SER A 28 -21.70 4.97 27.53
CA SER A 28 -21.12 5.37 26.25
C SER A 28 -22.02 5.05 25.06
N GLU A 29 -22.19 6.04 24.19
CA GLU A 29 -22.80 5.89 22.85
C GLU A 29 -21.85 5.22 21.84
N LEU A 30 -20.53 5.28 22.09
CA LEU A 30 -19.54 4.58 21.29
C LEU A 30 -19.63 3.07 21.58
N THR A 31 -19.43 2.27 20.54
CA THR A 31 -19.64 0.81 20.62
C THR A 31 -18.35 0.01 20.53
N ARG A 32 -17.19 0.64 20.33
CA ARG A 32 -15.92 -0.05 20.05
C ARG A 32 -14.75 0.62 20.76
N PHE A 33 -13.94 -0.15 21.50
CA PHE A 33 -12.87 0.39 22.34
C PHE A 33 -11.62 -0.48 22.37
N VAL A 34 -10.45 0.14 22.53
CA VAL A 34 -9.21 -0.55 22.89
C VAL A 34 -9.07 -0.59 24.40
N ILE A 35 -8.86 -1.78 24.96
CA ILE A 35 -8.73 -2.02 26.41
C ILE A 35 -7.27 -2.11 26.86
N GLY A 36 -7.01 -1.72 28.10
CA GLY A 36 -5.70 -1.82 28.75
C GLY A 36 -5.45 -3.18 29.39
N ALA A 37 -4.19 -3.43 29.75
CA ALA A 37 -3.75 -4.70 30.36
C ALA A 37 -4.50 -5.04 31.67
N GLU A 38 -4.87 -4.02 32.46
CA GLU A 38 -5.65 -4.20 33.69
C GLU A 38 -7.04 -4.80 33.39
N VAL A 39 -7.74 -4.26 32.40
CA VAL A 39 -9.04 -4.76 31.95
C VAL A 39 -8.92 -6.18 31.39
N VAL A 40 -7.89 -6.44 30.59
CA VAL A 40 -7.62 -7.77 30.04
C VAL A 40 -7.46 -8.81 31.16
N ASP A 41 -6.61 -8.51 32.14
CA ASP A 41 -6.34 -9.39 33.28
C ASP A 41 -7.61 -9.61 34.11
N PHE A 42 -8.37 -8.54 34.38
CA PHE A 42 -9.65 -8.62 35.08
C PHE A 42 -10.65 -9.53 34.38
N VAL A 43 -10.89 -9.35 33.07
CA VAL A 43 -11.86 -10.14 32.32
C VAL A 43 -11.43 -11.60 32.22
N LYS A 44 -10.13 -11.86 31.92
CA LYS A 44 -9.57 -13.22 31.85
C LYS A 44 -9.72 -13.94 33.20
N LYS A 45 -9.43 -13.28 34.33
CA LYS A 45 -9.61 -13.84 35.67
C LYS A 45 -11.07 -14.04 36.05
N ALA A 46 -11.94 -13.08 35.76
CA ALA A 46 -13.36 -13.18 36.06
C ALA A 46 -14.01 -14.39 35.37
N LEU A 47 -13.60 -14.69 34.14
CA LEU A 47 -14.08 -15.84 33.37
C LEU A 47 -13.61 -17.20 33.88
N ILE A 48 -12.54 -17.26 34.68
CA ILE A 48 -12.13 -18.48 35.39
C ILE A 48 -13.13 -18.77 36.51
N VAL A 49 -13.59 -17.72 37.19
CA VAL A 49 -14.46 -17.83 38.38
C VAL A 49 -15.92 -18.02 38.00
N ASN A 50 -16.40 -17.31 36.97
CA ASN A 50 -17.80 -17.37 36.56
C ASN A 50 -17.95 -17.14 35.06
N THR A 51 -18.70 -18.03 34.41
CA THR A 51 -19.02 -17.93 32.98
C THR A 51 -20.21 -17.02 32.72
N THR A 52 -20.91 -16.56 33.76
CA THR A 52 -22.03 -15.61 33.68
C THR A 52 -21.71 -14.34 34.48
N ILE A 53 -21.49 -13.22 33.79
CA ILE A 53 -21.15 -11.93 34.37
C ILE A 53 -22.21 -10.92 33.93
N SER A 54 -23.13 -10.57 34.84
CA SER A 54 -24.28 -9.71 34.56
C SER A 54 -23.90 -8.30 34.12
N SER A 55 -22.74 -7.80 34.56
CA SER A 55 -22.21 -6.49 34.16
C SER A 55 -21.75 -6.43 32.71
N PHE A 56 -21.49 -7.58 32.07
CA PHE A 56 -20.99 -7.65 30.69
C PHE A 56 -22.08 -8.00 29.67
N LYS A 57 -23.35 -7.75 29.99
CA LYS A 57 -24.46 -8.02 29.04
C LYS A 57 -24.21 -7.35 27.69
N ASN A 58 -24.41 -8.10 26.61
CA ASN A 58 -24.20 -7.66 25.23
C ASN A 58 -22.78 -7.13 24.95
N CYS A 59 -21.77 -7.53 25.73
CA CYS A 59 -20.38 -7.14 25.49
C CYS A 59 -19.65 -8.22 24.69
N ARG A 60 -18.67 -7.80 23.89
CA ARG A 60 -17.80 -8.66 23.10
C ARG A 60 -16.35 -8.28 23.38
N PHE A 61 -15.49 -9.27 23.50
CA PHE A 61 -14.08 -9.10 23.81
C PHE A 61 -13.24 -9.90 22.83
N ALA A 62 -12.23 -9.23 22.25
CA ALA A 62 -11.18 -9.85 21.48
C ALA A 62 -9.84 -9.64 22.22
N PHE A 63 -9.13 -10.73 22.50
CA PHE A 63 -7.87 -10.73 23.21
C PHE A 63 -6.70 -11.09 22.29
N ASP A 64 -5.50 -10.74 22.74
CA ASP A 64 -4.23 -11.14 22.12
C ASP A 64 -4.19 -10.78 20.62
N ASN A 65 -4.56 -9.54 20.29
CA ASN A 65 -4.69 -9.03 18.92
C ASN A 65 -5.67 -9.81 18.02
N GLY A 66 -6.67 -10.47 18.60
CA GLY A 66 -7.66 -11.26 17.86
C GLY A 66 -7.32 -12.75 17.76
N ALA A 67 -6.57 -13.30 18.70
CA ALA A 67 -6.38 -14.75 18.81
C ALA A 67 -7.49 -15.44 19.60
N HIS A 68 -8.18 -14.71 20.48
CA HIS A 68 -9.25 -15.25 21.32
C HIS A 68 -10.46 -14.32 21.37
N PHE A 69 -11.66 -14.88 21.25
CA PHE A 69 -12.90 -14.11 21.21
C PHE A 69 -13.92 -14.63 22.19
N ILE A 70 -14.59 -13.69 22.87
CA ILE A 70 -15.61 -13.97 23.87
C ILE A 70 -16.79 -13.03 23.64
N GLU A 71 -17.99 -13.57 23.61
CA GLU A 71 -19.24 -12.80 23.58
C GLU A 71 -20.06 -13.10 24.82
N PHE A 72 -20.68 -12.06 25.37
CA PHE A 72 -21.63 -12.15 26.45
C PHE A 72 -23.03 -11.85 25.92
N ASP A 73 -23.96 -12.77 26.13
CA ASP A 73 -25.35 -12.61 25.68
C ASP A 73 -26.12 -11.55 26.49
N SER A 74 -27.42 -11.41 26.22
CA SER A 74 -28.30 -10.46 26.93
C SER A 74 -28.50 -10.77 28.42
N LYS A 75 -28.09 -11.96 28.87
CA LYS A 75 -28.09 -12.39 30.27
C LYS A 75 -26.69 -12.31 30.90
N GLY A 76 -25.66 -12.00 30.12
CA GLY A 76 -24.27 -11.95 30.56
C GLY A 76 -23.61 -13.32 30.57
N LYS A 77 -24.16 -14.34 29.88
CA LYS A 77 -23.51 -15.64 29.74
C LYS A 77 -22.47 -15.57 28.63
N SER A 78 -21.26 -16.01 28.96
CA SER A 78 -20.12 -16.02 28.04
C SER A 78 -20.18 -17.19 27.05
N ARG A 79 -19.77 -16.92 25.82
CA ARG A 79 -19.52 -17.89 24.75
C ARG A 79 -18.15 -17.60 24.16
N ARG A 80 -17.32 -18.64 24.02
CA ARG A 80 -16.02 -18.57 23.32
C ARG A 80 -16.20 -18.97 21.86
N PHE A 81 -15.39 -18.37 21.00
CA PHE A 81 -15.33 -18.75 19.59
C PHE A 81 -14.00 -19.45 19.28
N SER A 82 -14.07 -20.41 18.36
CA SER A 82 -12.90 -21.08 17.79
C SER A 82 -12.43 -20.38 16.52
N ASP A 83 -13.37 -19.83 15.75
CA ASP A 83 -13.11 -19.10 14.51
C ASP A 83 -13.20 -17.58 14.73
N VAL A 84 -12.67 -16.80 13.79
CA VAL A 84 -12.74 -15.34 13.81
C VAL A 84 -14.20 -14.91 13.58
N PRO A 85 -14.85 -14.22 14.52
CA PRO A 85 -16.24 -13.82 14.38
C PRO A 85 -16.39 -12.59 13.49
N ASP A 86 -17.53 -12.49 12.79
CA ASP A 86 -17.85 -11.41 11.84
C ASP A 86 -17.81 -9.99 12.42
N TRP A 87 -17.93 -9.85 13.74
CA TRP A 87 -17.88 -8.57 14.42
C TRP A 87 -16.46 -8.08 14.73
N PHE A 88 -15.45 -8.95 14.58
CA PHE A 88 -14.06 -8.59 14.83
C PHE A 88 -13.50 -7.79 13.66
N VAL A 89 -12.73 -6.76 13.98
CA VAL A 89 -11.98 -5.96 13.03
C VAL A 89 -10.49 -6.01 13.37
N SER A 90 -9.63 -5.95 12.37
CA SER A 90 -8.18 -5.96 12.60
C SER A 90 -7.71 -4.68 13.32
N PRO A 91 -6.56 -4.68 14.03
CA PRO A 91 -6.00 -3.47 14.63
C PRO A 91 -5.85 -2.32 13.63
N ALA A 92 -5.42 -2.63 12.40
CA ALA A 92 -5.26 -1.65 11.34
C ALA A 92 -6.61 -1.04 10.91
N GLU A 93 -7.63 -1.86 10.76
CA GLU A 93 -8.99 -1.42 10.40
C GLU A 93 -9.65 -0.59 11.50
N PHE A 94 -9.47 -1.00 12.76
CA PHE A 94 -9.91 -0.21 13.91
C PHE A 94 -9.22 1.16 13.92
N ALA A 95 -7.90 1.20 13.76
CA ALA A 95 -7.14 2.45 13.77
C ALA A 95 -7.54 3.39 12.62
N ARG A 96 -7.83 2.85 11.42
CA ARG A 96 -8.39 3.62 10.29
C ARG A 96 -9.74 4.23 10.64
N SER A 97 -10.66 3.40 11.13
CA SER A 97 -12.02 3.83 11.49
C SER A 97 -11.98 4.92 12.57
N GLN A 98 -11.17 4.73 13.60
CA GLN A 98 -11.02 5.70 14.67
C GLN A 98 -10.38 7.01 14.18
N TRP A 99 -9.41 6.94 13.26
CA TRP A 99 -8.83 8.14 12.66
C TRP A 99 -9.89 8.95 11.91
N LEU A 100 -10.72 8.29 11.10
CA LEU A 100 -11.81 8.95 10.37
C LEU A 100 -12.82 9.60 11.31
N ILE A 101 -13.23 8.90 12.38
CA ILE A 101 -14.14 9.44 13.40
C ILE A 101 -13.53 10.68 14.08
N ASN A 102 -12.27 10.58 14.51
CA ASN A 102 -11.59 11.67 15.22
C ASN A 102 -11.45 12.94 14.37
N HIS A 103 -11.32 12.79 13.05
CA HIS A 103 -11.23 13.91 12.11
C HIS A 103 -12.59 14.31 11.52
N LYS A 104 -13.69 13.67 11.94
CA LYS A 104 -15.05 13.88 11.39
C LYS A 104 -15.14 13.64 9.89
N LEU A 105 -14.39 12.66 9.39
CA LEU A 105 -14.29 12.32 7.97
C LEU A 105 -14.97 10.99 7.62
N ALA A 106 -15.72 10.39 8.55
CA ALA A 106 -16.37 9.10 8.31
C ALA A 106 -17.47 9.18 7.23
N ASP A 107 -18.18 10.32 7.15
CA ASP A 107 -19.36 10.52 6.30
C ASP A 107 -19.23 11.67 5.29
N VAL A 108 -18.00 12.17 5.07
CA VAL A 108 -17.76 13.32 4.18
C VAL A 108 -17.55 12.89 2.73
N HIS A 109 -17.78 13.82 1.81
CA HIS A 109 -17.46 13.60 0.40
C HIS A 109 -15.95 13.49 0.16
N ALA A 110 -15.57 12.73 -0.87
CA ALA A 110 -14.16 12.48 -1.19
C ALA A 110 -13.33 13.75 -1.40
N THR A 111 -13.92 14.83 -1.93
CA THR A 111 -13.25 16.12 -2.12
C THR A 111 -12.85 16.76 -0.79
N GLU A 112 -13.77 16.79 0.18
CA GLU A 112 -13.52 17.33 1.52
C GLU A 112 -12.50 16.49 2.29
N PHE A 113 -12.58 15.16 2.14
CA PHE A 113 -11.55 14.25 2.65
C PHE A 113 -10.16 14.60 2.11
N VAL A 114 -10.04 14.81 0.79
CA VAL A 114 -8.76 15.16 0.15
C VAL A 114 -8.27 16.52 0.64
N ASP A 115 -9.13 17.51 0.79
CA ASP A 115 -8.75 18.84 1.28
C ASP A 115 -8.17 18.76 2.70
N VAL A 116 -8.82 18.02 3.60
CA VAL A 116 -8.32 17.81 4.96
C VAL A 116 -7.00 17.05 4.95
N LEU A 117 -6.87 16.00 4.15
CA LEU A 117 -5.61 15.25 4.01
C LEU A 117 -4.47 16.14 3.46
N MET A 118 -4.78 17.04 2.53
CA MET A 118 -3.84 17.98 1.93
C MET A 118 -3.47 19.16 2.84
N SER A 119 -4.22 19.39 3.93
CA SER A 119 -3.88 20.38 4.95
C SER A 119 -2.69 19.96 5.83
N PHE A 120 -2.49 18.65 6.04
CA PHE A 120 -1.41 18.14 6.88
C PHE A 120 -0.02 18.33 6.23
N PRO A 121 1.03 18.60 7.02
CA PRO A 121 2.41 18.59 6.55
C PRO A 121 2.78 17.26 5.88
N LEU A 122 3.68 17.30 4.89
CA LEU A 122 4.03 16.13 4.06
C LEU A 122 4.40 14.88 4.87
N LYS A 123 5.11 15.05 5.99
CA LYS A 123 5.53 13.93 6.86
C LYS A 123 4.33 13.26 7.53
N GLU A 124 3.40 14.05 8.06
CA GLU A 124 2.19 13.57 8.72
C GLU A 124 1.21 13.00 7.72
N ARG A 125 1.03 13.67 6.58
CA ARG A 125 0.21 13.19 5.46
C ARG A 125 0.63 11.80 5.00
N ARG A 126 1.93 11.53 4.88
CA ARG A 126 2.44 10.18 4.54
C ARG A 126 2.05 9.14 5.58
N ALA A 127 2.18 9.47 6.87
CA ALA A 127 1.78 8.56 7.95
C ALA A 127 0.26 8.29 7.91
N HIS A 128 -0.56 9.31 7.65
CA HIS A 128 -2.01 9.16 7.48
C HIS A 128 -2.36 8.33 6.24
N CYS A 129 -1.71 8.55 5.11
CA CYS A 129 -1.91 7.73 3.91
C CYS A 129 -1.52 6.26 4.12
N ASN A 130 -0.46 5.98 4.87
CA ASN A 130 -0.07 4.60 5.21
C ASN A 130 -1.13 3.94 6.09
N LEU A 131 -1.62 4.67 7.09
CA LEU A 131 -2.69 4.19 7.96
C LEU A 131 -3.97 3.91 7.16
N LEU A 132 -4.41 4.87 6.34
CA LEU A 132 -5.71 4.87 5.67
C LEU A 132 -5.78 3.94 4.46
N PHE A 133 -4.69 3.84 3.70
CA PHE A 133 -4.67 3.16 2.40
C PHE A 133 -3.67 2.01 2.33
N GLY A 134 -2.90 1.74 3.40
CA GLY A 134 -1.89 0.68 3.40
C GLY A 134 -0.77 0.92 2.38
N LEU A 135 -0.49 2.17 2.03
CA LEU A 135 0.40 2.52 0.92
C LEU A 135 1.90 2.36 1.24
N ASP A 136 2.27 1.98 2.47
CA ASP A 136 3.65 1.79 2.95
C ASP A 136 4.64 2.85 2.41
N LEU A 137 4.22 4.11 2.43
CA LEU A 137 4.97 5.31 2.07
C LEU A 137 6.02 5.60 3.15
N HIS A 138 6.92 4.66 3.39
CA HIS A 138 8.16 4.96 4.07
C HIS A 138 8.90 6.03 3.28
N LYS A 139 9.70 6.85 3.99
CA LYS A 139 10.52 7.92 3.41
C LYS A 139 11.01 7.50 2.02
N THR A 140 10.78 8.33 1.01
CA THR A 140 11.48 8.29 -0.28
C THR A 140 12.98 8.18 0.00
N GLY A 141 13.51 6.94 0.05
CA GLY A 141 14.85 6.64 0.58
C GLY A 141 15.04 5.34 1.38
N VAL A 142 14.01 4.58 1.77
CA VAL A 142 14.21 3.28 2.45
C VAL A 142 13.39 2.17 1.77
N VAL A 143 14.13 1.22 1.21
CA VAL A 143 13.65 -0.05 0.64
C VAL A 143 13.06 -0.92 1.76
N PRO A 144 11.99 -1.70 1.53
CA PRO A 144 11.49 -2.66 2.52
C PRO A 144 12.58 -3.65 2.92
N THR A 145 12.74 -3.83 4.23
CA THR A 145 13.68 -4.78 4.85
C THR A 145 13.33 -6.22 4.48
N VAL A 146 14.09 -6.79 3.54
CA VAL A 146 14.35 -8.24 3.45
C VAL A 146 15.17 -8.62 4.69
N PRO A 147 14.98 -9.81 5.30
CA PRO A 147 15.72 -10.22 6.50
C PRO A 147 17.22 -10.08 6.29
N ALA A 148 17.89 -9.46 7.26
CA ALA A 148 19.31 -9.17 7.20
C ALA A 148 20.14 -10.47 7.18
N THR A 149 20.63 -10.86 6.01
CA THR A 149 21.90 -11.57 5.91
C THR A 149 23.02 -10.54 5.95
N THR A 150 23.64 -10.43 7.13
CA THR A 150 25.01 -9.98 7.37
C THR A 150 25.83 -9.55 6.14
N SER A 151 26.12 -8.25 6.03
CA SER A 151 27.49 -7.72 6.01
C SER A 151 27.51 -6.26 5.53
N ASN A 152 27.81 -5.35 6.45
CA ASN A 152 28.53 -4.14 6.11
C ASN A 152 29.97 -4.53 5.76
N LEU A 153 30.32 -4.54 4.48
CA LEU A 153 31.71 -4.52 4.01
C LEU A 153 31.79 -3.64 2.76
N GLY A 154 32.65 -2.64 2.83
CA GLY A 154 32.78 -1.58 1.85
C GLY A 154 33.23 -2.02 0.45
N ASN A 155 33.05 -1.08 -0.48
CA ASN A 155 33.62 -1.02 -1.83
C ASN A 155 34.97 -1.74 -1.97
N LYS A 156 35.00 -2.94 -2.57
CA LYS A 156 36.24 -3.56 -3.06
C LYS A 156 36.15 -4.43 -4.31
N LYS A 157 35.01 -4.56 -5.01
CA LYS A 157 34.95 -5.31 -6.28
C LYS A 157 34.00 -4.63 -7.25
N GLY A 158 34.49 -4.27 -8.44
CA GLY A 158 33.81 -3.55 -9.51
C GLY A 158 32.45 -4.15 -9.89
N LYS A 159 31.42 -3.83 -9.11
CA LYS A 159 30.03 -4.08 -9.45
C LYS A 159 29.63 -3.09 -10.51
N THR A 160 29.13 -3.62 -11.61
CA THR A 160 28.71 -2.84 -12.77
C THR A 160 27.70 -1.76 -12.35
N THR A 161 27.85 -0.55 -12.87
CA THR A 161 26.91 0.58 -12.70
C THR A 161 25.66 0.44 -13.59
N LYS A 162 25.50 -0.72 -14.25
CA LYS A 162 24.41 -0.94 -15.20
C LYS A 162 23.08 -1.07 -14.42
N PRO A 163 22.04 -0.33 -14.82
CA PRO A 163 20.74 -0.42 -14.16
C PRO A 163 20.13 -1.80 -14.38
N LYS A 164 19.67 -2.43 -13.29
CA LYS A 164 18.95 -3.71 -13.32
C LYS A 164 17.51 -3.51 -13.80
N ILE A 165 16.93 -4.56 -14.37
CA ILE A 165 15.49 -4.61 -14.66
C ILE A 165 14.70 -4.51 -13.34
N VAL A 166 13.58 -3.79 -13.38
CA VAL A 166 12.71 -3.60 -12.23
C VAL A 166 11.27 -3.64 -12.72
N ASP A 167 10.43 -4.45 -12.07
CA ASP A 167 8.98 -4.34 -12.18
C ASP A 167 8.44 -3.53 -10.99
N LEU A 168 7.46 -2.67 -11.26
CA LEU A 168 6.74 -1.93 -10.22
C LEU A 168 5.54 -2.71 -9.68
N GLY A 169 5.17 -3.84 -10.30
CA GLY A 169 4.09 -4.72 -9.84
C GLY A 169 2.71 -4.05 -9.84
N SER A 170 2.53 -3.02 -10.67
CA SER A 170 1.31 -2.23 -10.73
C SER A 170 0.90 -1.99 -12.18
N PHE A 171 -0.18 -2.68 -12.59
CA PHE A 171 -0.79 -2.47 -13.89
C PHE A 171 -1.25 -1.02 -14.09
N GLU A 172 -1.74 -0.37 -13.02
CA GLU A 172 -2.19 1.01 -13.10
C GLU A 172 -1.05 1.99 -13.40
N LEU A 173 0.13 1.79 -12.78
CA LEU A 173 1.33 2.58 -13.12
C LEU A 173 1.81 2.31 -14.54
N PHE A 174 1.74 1.06 -14.99
CA PHE A 174 2.07 0.70 -16.38
C PHE A 174 1.09 1.35 -17.36
N ARG A 175 -0.21 1.36 -17.07
CA ARG A 175 -1.24 2.03 -17.88
C ARG A 175 -0.99 3.51 -18.01
N GLN A 176 -0.71 4.21 -16.91
CA GLN A 176 -0.37 5.64 -16.94
C GLN A 176 0.90 5.93 -17.72
N PHE A 177 1.92 5.07 -17.59
CA PHE A 177 3.13 5.15 -18.40
C PHE A 177 2.82 4.98 -19.90
N PHE A 178 2.01 3.97 -20.25
CA PHE A 178 1.67 3.64 -21.62
C PHE A 178 0.88 4.76 -22.29
N GLU A 179 -0.12 5.33 -21.61
CA GLU A 179 -0.89 6.46 -22.14
C GLU A 179 -0.01 7.69 -22.38
N ARG A 180 0.87 8.06 -21.43
CA ARG A 180 1.82 9.18 -21.63
C ARG A 180 2.80 8.93 -22.76
N MET A 181 3.26 7.70 -22.91
CA MET A 181 4.12 7.28 -24.01
C MET A 181 3.40 7.44 -25.35
N LYS A 182 2.15 6.96 -25.42
CA LYS A 182 1.29 7.07 -26.59
C LYS A 182 1.01 8.53 -26.95
N GLU A 183 0.58 9.35 -26.01
CA GLU A 183 0.34 10.78 -26.22
C GLU A 183 1.58 11.46 -26.81
N ALA A 184 2.76 11.26 -26.22
CA ALA A 184 4.00 11.85 -26.70
C ALA A 184 4.37 11.37 -28.11
N VAL A 185 4.30 10.05 -28.35
CA VAL A 185 4.71 9.42 -29.61
C VAL A 185 3.77 9.78 -30.76
N PHE A 186 2.47 9.92 -30.51
CA PHE A 186 1.50 10.36 -31.53
C PHE A 186 1.54 11.87 -31.77
N ALA A 187 1.98 12.66 -30.80
CA ALA A 187 2.22 14.10 -30.93
C ALA A 187 3.61 14.46 -31.49
N ASP A 188 4.39 13.47 -31.95
CA ASP A 188 5.75 13.67 -32.44
C ASP A 188 6.69 14.35 -31.41
N GLN A 189 6.45 14.06 -30.14
CA GLN A 189 7.27 14.50 -29.02
C GLN A 189 8.12 13.36 -28.50
N PHE A 190 9.37 13.65 -28.16
CA PHE A 190 10.24 12.67 -27.51
C PHE A 190 9.64 12.19 -26.18
N PRO A 191 9.41 10.88 -26.00
CA PRO A 191 8.94 10.30 -24.74
C PRO A 191 10.09 10.23 -23.72
N THR A 192 10.56 11.40 -23.27
CA THR A 192 11.64 11.48 -22.29
C THR A 192 11.22 10.91 -20.94
N LEU A 193 12.18 10.60 -20.08
CA LEU A 193 11.88 10.10 -18.73
C LEU A 193 11.01 11.08 -17.91
N GLN A 194 11.13 12.40 -18.15
CA GLN A 194 10.25 13.41 -17.53
C GLN A 194 8.80 13.24 -17.97
N VAL A 195 8.58 13.12 -19.28
CA VAL A 195 7.24 12.94 -19.87
C VAL A 195 6.61 11.64 -19.37
N LEU A 196 7.37 10.53 -19.44
CA LEU A 196 6.89 9.21 -19.05
C LEU A 196 6.58 9.11 -17.55
N THR A 197 7.38 9.75 -16.69
CA THR A 197 7.12 9.78 -15.24
C THR A 197 5.99 10.74 -14.85
N GLY A 198 5.69 11.74 -15.67
CA GLY A 198 4.81 12.86 -15.31
C GLY A 198 5.41 13.78 -14.23
N ILE A 199 6.73 13.72 -13.99
CA ILE A 199 7.42 14.48 -12.94
C ILE A 199 8.41 15.46 -13.57
N ASN A 200 8.11 16.76 -13.46
CA ASN A 200 8.94 17.84 -14.01
C ASN A 200 10.37 17.82 -13.44
N ASN A 201 10.53 17.54 -12.15
CA ASN A 201 11.85 17.45 -11.51
C ASN A 201 12.24 15.99 -11.23
N LEU A 202 13.00 15.40 -12.16
CA LEU A 202 13.50 14.02 -12.03
C LEU A 202 14.32 13.80 -10.75
N ALA A 203 14.97 14.80 -10.16
CA ALA A 203 15.70 14.60 -8.90
C ALA A 203 14.77 14.18 -7.76
N LYS A 204 13.50 14.59 -7.80
CA LYS A 204 12.46 14.22 -6.82
C LYS A 204 11.74 12.91 -7.15
N ALA A 205 11.93 12.36 -8.35
CA ALA A 205 11.28 11.11 -8.75
C ALA A 205 11.97 9.90 -8.09
N PRO A 206 11.21 8.94 -7.52
CA PRO A 206 11.75 7.72 -6.93
C PRO A 206 12.65 6.95 -7.91
N GLN A 207 13.76 6.39 -7.44
CA GLN A 207 14.70 5.67 -8.29
C GLN A 207 14.09 4.38 -8.88
N ALA A 208 13.29 3.66 -8.09
CA ALA A 208 12.56 2.49 -8.55
C ALA A 208 11.62 2.83 -9.71
N LEU A 209 10.88 3.94 -9.63
CA LEU A 209 9.99 4.42 -10.70
C LEU A 209 10.77 4.69 -12.00
N LYS A 210 11.93 5.35 -11.91
CA LYS A 210 12.77 5.61 -13.08
C LYS A 210 13.29 4.32 -13.72
N GLN A 211 13.65 3.32 -12.91
CA GLN A 211 14.14 2.03 -13.40
C GLN A 211 13.01 1.19 -14.01
N GLY A 212 11.83 1.17 -13.39
CA GLY A 212 10.64 0.51 -13.92
C GLY A 212 10.23 1.08 -15.28
N ILE A 213 10.14 2.41 -15.39
CA ILE A 213 9.81 3.08 -16.66
C ILE A 213 10.86 2.81 -17.73
N ARG A 214 12.17 2.77 -17.39
CA ARG A 214 13.21 2.41 -18.35
C ARG A 214 13.07 0.96 -18.82
N THR A 215 12.71 0.05 -17.92
CA THR A 215 12.50 -1.36 -18.24
C THR A 215 11.30 -1.52 -19.19
N TRP A 216 10.17 -0.87 -18.87
CA TRP A 216 8.97 -0.90 -19.71
C TRP A 216 9.19 -0.23 -21.07
N PHE A 217 9.85 0.91 -21.10
CA PHE A 217 10.17 1.60 -22.35
C PHE A 217 11.12 0.76 -23.22
N LYS A 218 12.14 0.14 -22.61
CA LYS A 218 13.05 -0.78 -23.31
C LYS A 218 12.31 -1.99 -23.88
N ALA A 219 11.34 -2.53 -23.15
CA ALA A 219 10.53 -3.65 -23.61
C ALA A 219 9.69 -3.30 -24.85
N ILE A 220 9.14 -2.08 -24.92
CA ILE A 220 8.27 -1.65 -26.02
C ILE A 220 9.08 -1.10 -27.21
N ALA A 221 10.02 -0.20 -26.94
CA ALA A 221 10.73 0.57 -27.96
C ALA A 221 12.06 -0.07 -28.38
N GLY A 222 12.53 -1.10 -27.66
CA GLY A 222 13.82 -1.75 -27.92
C GLY A 222 15.05 -0.92 -27.50
N ASP A 223 14.87 0.32 -27.05
CA ASP A 223 15.94 1.22 -26.57
C ASP A 223 15.53 1.94 -25.28
N LEU A 224 16.46 2.66 -24.64
CA LEU A 224 16.19 3.47 -23.46
C LEU A 224 15.47 4.78 -23.83
N PRO A 225 14.73 5.39 -22.89
CA PRO A 225 14.11 6.69 -23.11
C PRO A 225 15.12 7.74 -23.59
N PRO A 226 14.75 8.63 -24.54
CA PRO A 226 15.64 9.65 -25.09
C PRO A 226 16.20 10.55 -24.00
N ASN A 227 17.51 10.78 -24.04
CA ASN A 227 18.24 11.71 -23.18
C ASN A 227 18.33 13.10 -23.84
N ASN A 228 18.86 14.09 -23.11
CA ASN A 228 18.99 15.47 -23.60
C ASN A 228 19.77 15.54 -24.93
N LYS A 229 20.81 14.73 -25.11
CA LYS A 229 21.58 14.69 -26.37
C LYS A 229 20.72 14.22 -27.55
N ARG A 230 19.85 13.22 -27.34
CA ARG A 230 18.94 12.73 -28.39
C ARG A 230 17.85 13.75 -28.71
N VAL A 231 17.38 14.47 -27.70
CA VAL A 231 16.40 15.56 -27.88
C VAL A 231 17.03 16.72 -28.65
N GLU A 232 18.25 17.12 -28.31
CA GLU A 232 19.03 18.17 -28.99
C GLU A 232 19.36 17.81 -30.45
N ALA A 233 19.59 16.53 -30.74
CA ALA A 233 19.80 16.04 -32.11
C ALA A 233 18.55 16.13 -33.01
N GLY A 234 17.37 16.41 -32.43
CA GLY A 234 16.11 16.58 -33.16
C GLY A 234 15.59 15.30 -33.83
N ASN A 235 14.65 15.46 -34.77
CA ASN A 235 13.99 14.38 -35.51
C ASN A 235 13.10 13.46 -34.67
N ALA A 236 12.27 14.05 -33.80
CA ALA A 236 11.30 13.32 -32.99
C ALA A 236 10.35 12.45 -33.82
N LEU A 237 9.95 12.91 -35.02
CA LEU A 237 9.11 12.16 -35.96
C LEU A 237 9.70 10.79 -36.32
N LEU A 238 10.98 10.76 -36.73
CA LEU A 238 11.66 9.52 -37.11
C LEU A 238 11.89 8.60 -35.92
N PHE A 239 12.11 9.18 -34.73
CA PHE A 239 12.24 8.41 -33.50
C PHE A 239 10.91 7.76 -33.09
N CYS A 240 9.80 8.48 -33.23
CA CYS A 240 8.48 8.02 -32.80
C CYS A 240 7.85 7.01 -33.77
N ALA A 241 8.21 7.05 -35.07
CA ALA A 241 7.65 6.17 -36.10
C ALA A 241 7.68 4.66 -35.75
N PRO A 242 8.82 4.04 -35.37
CA PRO A 242 8.84 2.61 -35.01
C PRO A 242 8.06 2.33 -33.72
N ILE A 243 8.01 3.28 -32.79
CA ILE A 243 7.31 3.14 -31.51
C ILE A 243 5.79 3.16 -31.70
N ARG A 244 5.26 3.95 -32.65
CA ARG A 244 3.83 3.97 -32.97
C ARG A 244 3.32 2.60 -33.38
N GLU A 245 4.11 1.87 -34.16
CA GLU A 245 3.73 0.53 -34.61
C GLU A 245 3.68 -0.46 -33.44
N GLN A 246 4.67 -0.39 -32.54
CA GLN A 246 4.68 -1.21 -31.31
C GLN A 246 3.46 -0.91 -30.42
N ILE A 247 3.08 0.37 -30.26
CA ILE A 247 1.89 0.76 -29.50
C ILE A 247 0.63 0.14 -30.09
N ARG A 248 0.45 0.20 -31.42
CA ARG A 248 -0.71 -0.40 -32.10
C ARG A 248 -0.79 -1.91 -31.91
N GLN A 249 0.35 -2.60 -31.95
CA GLN A 249 0.42 -4.05 -31.71
C GLN A 249 0.01 -4.40 -30.28
N ILE A 250 0.46 -3.62 -29.29
CA ILE A 250 0.08 -3.79 -27.88
C ILE A 250 -1.41 -3.55 -27.69
N GLU A 251 -1.97 -2.50 -28.30
CA GLU A 251 -3.41 -2.23 -28.24
C GLU A 251 -4.22 -3.37 -28.88
N ALA A 252 -3.75 -3.94 -29.98
CA ALA A 252 -4.39 -5.08 -30.65
C ALA A 252 -4.31 -6.40 -29.84
N LEU A 253 -3.28 -6.57 -29.00
CA LEU A 253 -3.15 -7.69 -28.08
C LEU A 253 -4.02 -7.51 -26.82
N GLY A 254 -4.15 -6.26 -26.37
CA GLY A 254 -4.76 -5.87 -25.11
C GLY A 254 -3.69 -5.54 -24.06
N LEU A 255 -3.77 -4.33 -23.50
CA LEU A 255 -2.74 -3.78 -22.61
C LEU A 255 -2.50 -4.62 -21.34
N GLU A 256 -3.56 -5.17 -20.76
CA GLU A 256 -3.47 -5.99 -19.56
C GLU A 256 -2.79 -7.35 -19.83
N LYS A 257 -3.12 -7.98 -20.96
CA LYS A 257 -2.46 -9.22 -21.41
C LYS A 257 -0.98 -8.98 -21.68
N TYR A 258 -0.65 -7.88 -22.35
CA TYR A 258 0.73 -7.47 -22.58
C TYR A 258 1.49 -7.27 -21.26
N TYR A 259 0.91 -6.55 -20.30
CA TYR A 259 1.55 -6.30 -19.01
C TYR A 259 1.78 -7.58 -18.21
N GLN A 260 0.81 -8.50 -18.18
CA GLN A 260 0.97 -9.78 -17.49
C GLN A 260 2.12 -10.62 -18.08
N GLY A 261 2.24 -10.64 -19.41
CA GLY A 261 3.35 -11.31 -20.09
C GLY A 261 4.70 -10.64 -19.81
N LEU A 262 4.74 -9.30 -19.85
CA LEU A 262 5.93 -8.52 -19.56
C LEU A 262 6.40 -8.69 -18.11
N SER A 263 5.49 -8.61 -17.14
CA SER A 263 5.79 -8.80 -15.71
C SER A 263 6.39 -10.19 -15.44
N ARG A 264 5.84 -11.22 -16.10
CA ARG A 264 6.40 -12.58 -16.05
C ARG A 264 7.80 -12.66 -16.65
N ALA A 265 8.01 -12.06 -17.82
CA ALA A 265 9.33 -12.04 -18.46
C ALA A 265 10.38 -11.27 -17.61
N ILE A 266 9.98 -10.21 -16.90
CA ILE A 266 10.85 -9.50 -15.97
C ILE A 266 11.20 -10.39 -14.77
N ALA A 267 10.24 -11.14 -14.23
CA ALA A 267 10.47 -12.07 -13.12
C ALA A 267 11.38 -13.25 -13.52
N GLU A 268 11.25 -13.76 -14.74
CA GLU A 268 12.09 -14.85 -15.28
C GLU A 268 13.51 -14.42 -15.60
N ALA A 269 13.72 -13.15 -15.99
CA ALA A 269 15.02 -12.59 -16.34
C ALA A 269 15.91 -12.25 -15.13
N ASP A 270 15.70 -12.88 -13.98
CA ASP A 270 16.33 -12.63 -12.67
C ASP A 270 17.76 -12.02 -12.71
N GLU A 271 17.98 -10.99 -11.90
CA GLU A 271 19.21 -10.19 -11.81
C GLU A 271 19.76 -9.54 -13.11
N SER A 272 19.05 -9.59 -14.24
CA SER A 272 19.52 -9.04 -15.53
C SER A 272 19.56 -7.50 -15.62
N PHE A 273 20.36 -6.99 -16.56
CA PHE A 273 20.48 -5.55 -16.83
C PHE A 273 19.49 -5.07 -17.89
N ILE A 274 19.00 -3.84 -17.75
CA ILE A 274 18.04 -3.24 -18.71
C ILE A 274 18.61 -3.22 -20.13
N THR A 275 19.93 -3.04 -20.29
CA THR A 275 20.55 -3.01 -21.63
C THR A 275 20.39 -4.32 -22.40
N ASP A 276 20.34 -5.42 -21.66
CA ASP A 276 20.39 -6.78 -22.18
C ASP A 276 18.98 -7.41 -22.20
N PHE A 277 17.99 -6.71 -21.66
CA PHE A 277 16.59 -7.12 -21.64
C PHE A 277 15.90 -6.82 -22.98
N SER A 278 15.22 -7.84 -23.51
CA SER A 278 14.31 -7.72 -24.64
C SER A 278 13.08 -8.56 -24.36
N TYR A 279 11.92 -8.08 -24.78
CA TYR A 279 10.65 -8.76 -24.59
C TYR A 279 9.93 -8.83 -25.93
N THR A 280 9.52 -10.03 -26.32
CA THR A 280 8.62 -10.23 -27.45
C THR A 280 7.32 -10.78 -26.88
N PRO A 281 6.17 -10.10 -27.06
CA PRO A 281 4.91 -10.61 -26.59
C PRO A 281 4.57 -11.95 -27.27
N PRO A 282 3.90 -12.88 -26.59
CA PRO A 282 3.51 -14.15 -27.18
C PRO A 282 2.61 -13.92 -28.41
N GLU A 283 2.92 -14.62 -29.50
CA GLU A 283 2.06 -14.63 -30.68
C GLU A 283 0.67 -15.18 -30.32
N ARG A 284 -0.36 -14.65 -30.99
CA ARG A 284 -1.78 -14.98 -30.74
C ARG A 284 -2.07 -16.48 -30.87
#